data_AF-A0A497ETH8-F1
#
_entry.id   AF-A0A497ETH8-F1
#
_cell.length_a   1.000
_cell.length_b   1.000
_cell.length_c   1.000
_cell.angle_alpha   90.00
_cell.angle_beta   90.00
_cell.angle_gamma   90.00
#
_symmetry.space_group_name_H-M   'P 1'
#
loop_
_entity.id
_entity.type
_entity.pdbx_description
1 polymer ?
#
loop_
_entity_poly.entity_id
_entity_poly.type
_entity_poly.pdbx_seq_one_letter_code
_entity_poly.pdbx_strand_id
1 'polypeptide(L)'
;MEAEIAKFRRESELSIAIMLVLGVITLILAPLTGHYRGFYLCLALGLIIVIASGAYLPIIHVKKATSLRELAIPAMQSLWVSTSMGLGYVVTALAEYFKIVLPIAATLFIIGWVILLFGLYRLIYISKKAGVPLAI
;
A
#
# COMPACT_ATOMS: atom_id res chain seq x y z
N MET A 1 16.33 -23.36 4.14
CA MET A 1 15.35 -23.05 3.06
C MET A 1 13.95 -22.82 3.63
N GLU A 2 13.34 -23.77 4.34
CA GLU A 2 11.99 -23.58 4.92
C GLU A 2 11.89 -22.41 5.93
N ALA A 3 12.84 -22.32 6.87
CA ALA A 3 12.89 -21.22 7.85
C ALA A 3 13.06 -19.84 7.18
N GLU A 4 13.77 -19.78 6.06
CA GLU A 4 13.98 -18.56 5.28
C GLU A 4 12.71 -18.14 4.55
N ILE A 5 11.99 -19.10 3.94
CA ILE A 5 10.68 -18.88 3.31
C ILE A 5 9.66 -18.42 4.35
N ALA A 6 9.62 -19.03 5.54
CA ALA A 6 8.72 -18.63 6.62
C ALA A 6 9.01 -17.20 7.12
N LYS A 7 10.28 -16.86 7.31
CA LYS A 7 10.69 -15.49 7.68
C LYS A 7 10.29 -14.48 6.59
N PHE A 8 10.57 -14.79 5.34
CA PHE A 8 10.24 -13.92 4.20
C PHE A 8 8.73 -13.74 4.03
N ARG A 9 7.93 -14.80 4.25
CA ARG A 9 6.47 -14.72 4.29
C ARG A 9 6.01 -13.71 5.33
N ARG A 10 6.45 -13.86 6.58
CA ARG A 10 6.05 -12.97 7.68
C ARG A 10 6.43 -11.51 7.39
N GLU A 11 7.63 -11.28 6.85
CA GLU A 11 8.09 -9.95 6.42
C GLU A 11 7.21 -9.36 5.31
N SER A 12 6.74 -10.19 4.37
CA SER A 12 5.88 -9.78 3.26
C SER A 12 4.45 -9.49 3.73
N GLU A 13 3.88 -10.38 4.55
CA GLU A 13 2.58 -10.21 5.20
C GLU A 13 2.55 -8.93 6.04
N LEU A 14 3.57 -8.68 6.86
CA LEU A 14 3.67 -7.45 7.66
C LEU A 14 3.66 -6.21 6.76
N SER A 15 4.35 -6.26 5.62
CA SER A 15 4.42 -5.12 4.70
C SER A 15 3.05 -4.81 4.10
N ILE A 16 2.31 -5.84 3.71
CA ILE A 16 0.94 -5.70 3.18
C ILE A 16 -0.03 -5.27 4.28
N ALA A 17 0.11 -5.81 5.50
CA ALA A 17 -0.71 -5.42 6.64
C ALA A 17 -0.52 -3.95 6.99
N ILE A 18 0.71 -3.43 6.94
CA ILE A 18 0.99 -2.00 7.12
C ILE A 18 0.28 -1.17 6.03
N MET A 19 0.37 -1.58 4.75
CA MET A 19 -0.35 -0.89 3.68
C MET A 19 -1.87 -0.92 3.88
N LEU A 20 -2.41 -2.05 4.31
CA LEU A 20 -3.83 -2.21 4.62
C LEU A 20 -4.27 -1.24 5.72
N VAL A 21 -3.51 -1.17 6.82
CA VAL A 21 -3.81 -0.25 7.93
C VAL A 21 -3.77 1.21 7.45
N LEU A 22 -2.75 1.60 6.68
CA LEU A 22 -2.66 2.94 6.12
C LEU A 22 -3.84 3.24 5.18
N GLY A 23 -4.24 2.28 4.34
CA GLY A 23 -5.44 2.37 3.51
C GLY A 23 -6.72 2.60 4.32
N VAL A 24 -6.94 1.81 5.38
CA VAL A 24 -8.08 1.97 6.28
C VAL A 24 -8.08 3.34 6.96
N ILE A 25 -6.92 3.83 7.42
CA ILE A 25 -6.80 5.18 8.00
C ILE A 25 -7.25 6.22 6.98
N THR A 26 -6.83 6.12 5.71
CA THR A 26 -7.28 7.07 4.69
C THR A 26 -8.80 7.02 4.48
N LEU A 27 -9.42 5.84 4.51
CA LEU A 27 -10.89 5.72 4.42
C LEU A 27 -11.61 6.36 5.62
N ILE A 28 -11.06 6.23 6.83
CA ILE A 28 -11.60 6.88 8.04
C ILE A 28 -11.53 8.42 7.90
N LEU A 29 -10.49 8.94 7.24
CA LEU A 29 -10.34 10.38 7.00
C LEU A 29 -11.25 10.91 5.88
N ALA A 30 -11.74 10.06 4.98
CA ALA A 30 -12.57 10.47 3.84
C ALA A 30 -13.78 11.35 4.21
N PRO A 31 -14.65 11.00 5.20
CA PRO A 31 -15.79 11.85 5.58
C PRO A 31 -15.37 13.20 6.18
N LEU A 32 -14.12 13.33 6.64
CA LEU A 32 -13.59 14.55 7.26
C LEU A 32 -13.05 15.55 6.24
N THR A 33 -12.98 15.18 4.95
CA THR A 33 -12.43 16.03 3.89
C THR A 33 -13.21 17.32 3.67
N GLY A 34 -14.48 17.38 4.07
CA GLY A 34 -15.33 18.57 4.02
C GLY A 34 -15.90 18.91 2.63
N HIS A 35 -15.52 18.18 1.58
CA HIS A 35 -15.99 18.42 0.22
C HIS A 35 -16.06 17.12 -0.60
N TYR A 36 -17.08 16.99 -1.45
CA TYR A 36 -17.35 15.74 -2.20
C TYR A 36 -16.17 15.29 -3.08
N ARG A 37 -15.42 16.23 -3.68
CA ARG A 37 -14.25 15.91 -4.51
C ARG A 37 -13.13 15.27 -3.70
N GLY A 38 -12.82 15.86 -2.55
CA GLY A 38 -11.87 15.30 -1.59
C GLY A 38 -12.32 13.94 -1.05
N PHE A 39 -13.61 13.82 -0.74
CA PHE A 39 -14.23 12.58 -0.30
C PHE A 39 -14.07 11.47 -1.34
N TYR A 40 -14.40 11.71 -2.61
CA TYR A 40 -14.27 10.73 -3.68
C TYR A 40 -12.82 10.37 -3.99
N LEU A 41 -11.91 11.34 -3.96
CA LEU A 41 -10.47 11.07 -4.09
C LEU A 41 -10.00 10.12 -2.98
N CYS A 42 -10.32 10.45 -1.73
CA CYS A 42 -9.89 9.69 -0.56
C CYS A 42 -10.53 8.28 -0.53
N LEU A 43 -11.79 8.18 -0.93
CA LEU A 43 -12.45 6.88 -1.10
C LEU A 43 -11.78 6.05 -2.21
N ALA A 44 -11.56 6.62 -3.39
CA ALA A 44 -11.02 5.89 -4.52
C ALA A 44 -9.62 5.33 -4.21
N LEU A 45 -8.70 6.20 -3.76
CA LEU A 45 -7.33 5.80 -3.45
C LEU A 45 -7.29 4.85 -2.24
N GLY A 46 -8.04 5.16 -1.18
CA GLY A 46 -8.10 4.33 0.03
C GLY A 46 -8.69 2.95 -0.24
N LEU A 47 -9.76 2.85 -1.03
CA LEU A 47 -10.39 1.57 -1.39
C LEU A 47 -9.46 0.72 -2.23
N ILE A 48 -8.74 1.31 -3.20
CA ILE A 48 -7.78 0.56 -4.00
C ILE A 48 -6.68 -0.05 -3.12
N ILE A 49 -6.14 0.71 -2.16
CA ILE A 49 -5.15 0.21 -1.19
C ILE A 49 -5.75 -0.94 -0.38
N VAL A 50 -6.94 -0.75 0.19
CA VAL A 50 -7.59 -1.74 1.06
C VAL A 50 -7.94 -3.01 0.30
N ILE A 51 -8.48 -2.90 -0.92
CA ILE A 51 -8.84 -4.05 -1.76
C ILE A 51 -7.57 -4.79 -2.18
N ALA A 52 -6.54 -4.08 -2.66
CA ALA A 52 -5.28 -4.72 -3.07
C ALA A 52 -4.61 -5.43 -1.88
N SER A 53 -4.42 -4.73 -0.76
CA SER A 53 -3.77 -5.32 0.41
C SER A 53 -4.63 -6.40 1.08
N GLY A 54 -5.94 -6.20 1.18
CA GLY A 54 -6.89 -7.15 1.75
C GLY A 54 -7.05 -8.42 0.91
N ALA A 55 -6.93 -8.34 -0.42
CA ALA A 55 -6.97 -9.52 -1.30
C ALA A 55 -5.65 -10.30 -1.30
N TYR A 56 -4.50 -9.61 -1.36
CA TYR A 56 -3.20 -10.29 -1.44
C TYR A 56 -2.68 -10.84 -0.12
N LEU A 57 -3.07 -10.27 1.03
CA LEU A 57 -2.68 -10.76 2.35
C LEU A 57 -3.09 -12.23 2.59
N PRO A 58 -4.38 -12.64 2.44
CA PRO A 58 -4.77 -14.03 2.63
C PRO A 58 -4.14 -14.94 1.58
N ILE A 59 -3.98 -14.48 0.33
CA ILE A 59 -3.31 -15.24 -0.74
C ILE A 59 -1.91 -15.65 -0.31
N ILE A 60 -1.11 -14.71 0.21
CA ILE A 60 0.25 -15.01 0.69
C ILE A 60 0.21 -15.90 1.93
N HIS A 61 -0.73 -15.65 2.83
CA HIS A 61 -0.85 -16.40 4.07
C HIS A 61 -1.08 -17.89 3.85
N VAL A 62 -2.02 -18.25 2.97
CA VAL A 62 -2.38 -19.65 2.72
C VAL A 62 -1.48 -20.36 1.71
N LYS A 63 -0.71 -19.61 0.91
CA LYS A 63 0.08 -20.19 -0.19
C LYS A 63 1.17 -21.12 0.35
N LYS A 64 1.18 -22.39 -0.07
CA LYS A 64 2.29 -23.32 0.22
C LYS A 64 3.43 -23.06 -0.77
N ALA A 65 4.29 -22.10 -0.43
CA ALA A 65 5.36 -21.66 -1.31
C ALA A 65 6.58 -22.58 -1.21
N THR A 66 7.08 -23.01 -2.36
CA THR A 66 8.32 -23.81 -2.46
C THR A 66 9.56 -22.94 -2.72
N SER A 67 9.33 -21.68 -3.14
CA SER A 67 10.36 -20.71 -3.48
C SER A 67 10.01 -19.31 -2.97
N LEU A 68 11.02 -18.46 -2.76
CA LEU A 68 10.81 -17.05 -2.39
C LEU A 68 10.04 -16.28 -3.47
N ARG A 69 10.27 -16.62 -4.75
CA ARG A 69 9.64 -15.99 -5.91
C ARG A 69 8.12 -16.11 -5.89
N GLU A 70 7.59 -17.26 -5.46
CA GLU A 70 6.14 -17.50 -5.37
C GLU A 70 5.45 -16.60 -4.35
N LEU A 71 6.15 -16.17 -3.29
CA LEU A 71 5.66 -15.21 -2.30
C LEU A 71 5.92 -13.77 -2.74
N ALA A 72 7.07 -13.52 -3.38
CA ALA A 72 7.49 -12.19 -3.79
C ALA A 72 6.57 -11.58 -4.84
N ILE A 73 6.15 -12.34 -5.85
CA ILE A 73 5.26 -11.84 -6.93
C ILE A 73 3.97 -11.21 -6.37
N PRO A 74 3.12 -11.93 -5.61
CA PRO A 74 1.89 -11.34 -5.07
C PRO A 74 2.18 -10.21 -4.06
N ALA A 75 3.26 -10.32 -3.29
CA ALA A 75 3.65 -9.24 -2.38
C ALA A 75 3.98 -7.95 -3.12
N MET A 76 4.77 -8.06 -4.19
CA MET A 76 5.15 -6.93 -5.03
C MET A 76 3.95 -6.34 -5.74
N GLN A 77 3.03 -7.15 -6.27
CA GLN A 77 1.81 -6.65 -6.91
C GLN A 77 0.96 -5.83 -5.94
N SER A 78 0.74 -6.34 -4.73
CA SER A 78 0.02 -5.60 -3.69
C SER A 78 0.71 -4.29 -3.33
N LEU A 79 2.03 -4.34 -3.08
CA LEU A 79 2.81 -3.16 -2.70
C LEU A 79 2.87 -2.13 -3.83
N TRP A 80 2.99 -2.53 -5.09
CA TRP A 80 2.99 -1.62 -6.24
C TRP A 80 1.71 -0.82 -6.35
N VAL A 81 0.57 -1.51 -6.28
CA VAL A 81 -0.74 -0.86 -6.34
C VAL A 81 -0.88 0.13 -5.18
N SER A 82 -0.60 -0.31 -3.95
CA SER A 82 -0.74 0.56 -2.77
C SER A 82 0.22 1.75 -2.80
N THR A 83 1.48 1.55 -3.22
CA THR A 83 2.49 2.61 -3.36
C THR A 83 2.06 3.65 -4.39
N SER A 84 1.47 3.21 -5.50
CA SER A 84 0.96 4.10 -6.57
C SER A 84 -0.18 4.98 -6.07
N MET A 85 -1.06 4.45 -5.22
CA MET A 85 -2.11 5.26 -4.59
C MET A 85 -1.53 6.25 -3.57
N GLY A 86 -0.45 5.88 -2.88
CA GLY A 86 0.34 6.79 -2.04
C GLY A 86 0.84 8.01 -2.82
N LEU A 87 1.38 7.80 -4.04
CA LEU A 87 1.75 8.90 -4.95
C LEU A 87 0.53 9.76 -5.31
N GLY A 88 -0.62 9.13 -5.54
CA GLY A 88 -1.90 9.83 -5.70
C GLY A 88 -2.14 10.85 -4.60
N TYR A 89 -2.04 10.44 -3.33
CA TYR A 89 -2.19 11.36 -2.20
C TYR A 89 -1.15 12.48 -2.17
N VAL A 90 0.13 12.17 -2.44
CA VAL A 90 1.21 13.18 -2.46
C VAL A 90 0.92 14.30 -3.47
N VAL A 91 0.43 13.95 -4.66
CA VAL A 91 0.19 14.92 -5.74
C VAL A 91 -1.14 15.65 -5.57
N THR A 92 -2.15 15.00 -5.00
CA THR A 92 -3.53 15.50 -5.03
C THR A 92 -4.05 16.05 -3.72
N ALA A 93 -3.52 15.63 -2.55
CA ALA A 93 -4.10 15.98 -1.26
C ALA A 93 -4.10 17.50 -0.99
N LEU A 94 -3.04 18.20 -1.40
CA LEU A 94 -2.90 19.65 -1.24
C LEU A 94 -3.37 20.44 -2.47
N ALA A 95 -3.86 19.77 -3.52
CA ALA A 95 -4.31 20.45 -4.73
C ALA A 95 -5.67 21.12 -4.50
N GLU A 96 -5.75 22.41 -4.87
CA GLU A 96 -6.94 23.25 -4.65
C GLU A 96 -8.21 22.66 -5.29
N TYR A 97 -8.06 21.92 -6.39
CA TYR A 97 -9.16 21.27 -7.10
C TYR A 97 -10.05 20.40 -6.20
N PHE A 98 -9.46 19.69 -5.23
CA PHE A 98 -10.17 18.74 -4.37
C PHE A 98 -10.84 19.39 -3.16
N LYS A 99 -10.44 20.64 -2.82
CA LYS A 99 -11.00 21.44 -1.72
C LYS A 99 -11.03 20.69 -0.38
N ILE A 100 -9.98 19.92 -0.08
CA ILE A 100 -9.85 19.22 1.19
C ILE A 100 -9.49 20.25 2.27
N VAL A 101 -10.16 20.18 3.43
CA VAL A 101 -9.79 21.04 4.57
C VAL A 101 -8.34 20.81 4.97
N LEU A 102 -7.61 21.91 5.23
CA LEU A 102 -6.15 21.90 5.37
C LEU A 102 -5.61 20.84 6.36
N PRO A 103 -6.18 20.63 7.56
CA PRO A 103 -5.67 19.61 8.48
C PRO A 103 -5.72 18.19 7.90
N ILE A 104 -6.80 17.86 7.19
CA ILE A 104 -6.98 16.55 6.56
C ILE A 104 -6.08 16.43 5.32
N ALA A 105 -5.98 17.49 4.53
CA ALA A 105 -5.09 17.54 3.37
C ALA A 105 -3.62 17.28 3.77
N ALA A 106 -3.14 17.97 4.81
CA ALA A 106 -1.79 17.77 5.36
C ALA A 106 -1.60 16.34 5.89
N THR A 107 -2.60 15.80 6.59
CA THR A 107 -2.56 14.42 7.11
C THR A 107 -2.46 13.39 5.98
N LEU A 108 -3.30 13.52 4.95
CA LEU A 108 -3.29 12.64 3.78
C LEU A 108 -1.98 12.76 2.99
N PHE A 109 -1.42 13.96 2.88
CA PHE A 109 -0.12 14.18 2.26
C PHE A 109 1.02 13.46 3.00
N ILE A 110 1.05 13.55 4.34
CA ILE A 110 2.03 12.83 5.18
C ILE A 110 1.86 11.32 5.03
N ILE A 111 0.63 10.81 5.11
CA ILE A 111 0.35 9.38 4.89
C ILE A 111 0.80 8.94 3.50
N GLY A 112 0.53 9.75 2.47
CA GLY A 112 0.99 9.50 1.10
C GLY A 112 2.51 9.30 1.02
N TRP A 113 3.29 10.16 1.68
CA TRP A 113 4.74 10.01 1.76
C TRP A 113 5.17 8.77 2.53
N VAL A 114 4.52 8.45 3.66
CA VAL A 114 4.80 7.23 4.42
C VAL A 114 4.57 5.99 3.56
N ILE A 115 3.43 5.91 2.87
CA ILE A 115 3.12 4.82 1.93
C ILE A 115 4.19 4.75 0.83
N LEU A 116 4.55 5.88 0.23
CA LEU A 116 5.46 5.92 -0.92
C LEU A 116 6.88 5.47 -0.54
N LEU A 117 7.45 6.02 0.53
CA LEU A 117 8.80 5.70 0.98
C LEU A 117 8.88 4.26 1.52
N PHE A 118 7.90 3.84 2.33
CA PHE A 118 7.84 2.49 2.85
C PHE A 118 7.65 1.47 1.72
N GLY A 119 6.71 1.72 0.82
CA GLY A 119 6.41 0.86 -0.32
C GLY A 119 7.62 0.68 -1.23
N LEU A 120 8.28 1.77 -1.61
CA LEU A 120 9.50 1.73 -2.42
C LEU A 120 10.61 0.93 -1.74
N TYR A 121 10.87 1.19 -0.46
CA TYR A 121 11.86 0.45 0.32
C TYR A 121 11.57 -1.06 0.31
N ARG A 122 10.32 -1.45 0.57
CA ARG A 122 9.91 -2.87 0.63
C ARG A 122 9.91 -3.54 -0.74
N LEU A 123 9.53 -2.83 -1.80
CA LEU A 123 9.62 -3.33 -3.18
C LEU A 123 11.07 -3.64 -3.56
N ILE A 124 12.01 -2.73 -3.27
CA ILE A 124 13.44 -2.94 -3.54
C ILE A 124 13.98 -4.11 -2.70
N TYR A 125 13.60 -4.18 -1.43
CA TYR A 125 13.99 -5.27 -0.53
C TYR A 125 13.54 -6.64 -1.07
N ILE A 126 12.26 -6.76 -1.42
CA ILE A 126 11.67 -8.01 -1.91
C ILE A 126 12.30 -8.41 -3.26
N SER A 127 12.44 -7.45 -4.18
CA SER A 127 13.05 -7.68 -5.48
C SER A 127 14.47 -8.24 -5.35
N LYS A 128 15.32 -7.60 -4.54
CA LYS A 128 16.70 -8.05 -4.31
C LYS A 128 16.77 -9.42 -3.63
N LYS A 129 15.90 -9.67 -2.65
CA LYS A 129 15.92 -10.92 -1.87
C LYS A 129 15.38 -12.13 -2.63
N ALA A 130 14.37 -11.93 -3.48
CA ALA A 130 13.73 -13.02 -4.22
C ALA A 130 14.20 -13.13 -5.68
N GLY A 131 15.05 -12.21 -6.16
CA GLY A 131 15.52 -12.18 -7.55
C GLY A 131 14.41 -11.90 -8.56
N VAL A 132 13.37 -11.18 -8.14
CA VAL A 132 12.21 -10.85 -8.98
C VAL A 132 12.35 -9.41 -9.48
N PRO A 133 12.17 -9.13 -10.79
CA PRO A 133 12.26 -7.78 -11.31
C PRO A 133 11.24 -6.85 -10.64
N LEU A 134 11.61 -5.57 -10.49
CA LEU A 134 10.73 -4.55 -9.91
C LEU A 134 9.47 -4.35 -10.76
N ALA A 135 9.55 -4.45 -12.09
CA ALA A 135 8.38 -4.47 -12.95
C ALA A 135 7.94 -5.92 -13.19
N ILE A 136 6.72 -6.25 -12.76
CA ILE A 136 6.05 -7.53 -12.95
C ILE A 136 4.76 -7.29 -13.73
#